data_AF-A0A2U9BHS7-F1
#
_entry.id   AF-A0A2U9BHS7-F1
#
_cell.length_a   1.000
_cell.length_b   1.000
_cell.length_c   1.000
_cell.angle_alpha   90.00
_cell.angle_beta   90.00
_cell.angle_gamma   90.00
#
_symmetry.space_group_name_H-M   'P 1'
#
loop_
_entity.id
_entity.type
_entity.pdbx_description
1 polymer ?
#
loop_
_entity_poly.entity_id
_entity_poly.type
_entity_poly.pdbx_seq_one_letter_code
_entity_poly.pdbx_strand_id
1 'polypeptide(L)'
;MQDKQSGHTERLDFLHKDLGDHKKKMEEIVGLKDKLNDLENRARRQNLRDMSTTLYRRRKAFTTLKKKLHEKDISFRLLHPTNLVLDLPEGRRTFTSPVAAKHSLTKNHPDVLI
;
A
#
# COMPACT_ATOMS: atom_id res chain seq x y z
N MET A 1 -20.49 -51.00 46.71
CA MET A 1 -20.72 -49.55 46.48
C MET A 1 -19.43 -48.76 46.18
N GLN A 2 -18.23 -49.37 46.31
CA GLN A 2 -16.94 -48.67 46.13
C GLN A 2 -16.47 -48.54 44.67
N ASP A 3 -16.78 -49.49 43.77
CA ASP A 3 -16.28 -49.44 42.37
C ASP A 3 -16.86 -48.30 41.51
N LYS A 4 -18.09 -47.85 41.81
CA LYS A 4 -18.71 -46.75 41.05
C LYS A 4 -18.02 -45.40 41.32
N GLN A 5 -17.49 -45.19 42.53
CA GLN A 5 -16.83 -43.93 42.87
C GLN A 5 -15.45 -43.78 42.20
N SER A 6 -14.73 -44.88 41.98
CA SER A 6 -13.43 -44.90 41.30
C SER A 6 -13.52 -44.46 39.83
N GLY A 7 -14.54 -44.92 39.09
CA GLY A 7 -14.74 -44.47 37.71
C GLY A 7 -15.18 -43.00 37.60
N HIS A 8 -15.86 -42.47 38.63
CA HIS A 8 -16.23 -41.05 38.69
C HIS A 8 -15.01 -40.17 38.93
N THR A 9 -14.08 -40.57 39.80
CA THR A 9 -12.84 -39.81 40.05
C THR A 9 -11.93 -39.78 38.83
N GLU A 10 -11.74 -40.91 38.15
CA GLU A 10 -10.92 -40.97 36.93
C GLU A 10 -11.49 -40.09 35.80
N ARG A 11 -12.82 -40.05 35.66
CA ARG A 11 -13.49 -39.20 34.68
C ARG A 11 -13.36 -37.71 35.03
N LEU A 12 -13.40 -37.36 36.32
CA LEU A 12 -13.17 -35.99 36.78
C LEU A 12 -11.73 -35.54 36.51
N ASP A 13 -10.75 -36.41 36.75
CA ASP A 13 -9.34 -36.11 36.47
C ASP A 13 -9.07 -35.91 34.97
N PHE A 14 -9.69 -36.73 34.13
CA PHE A 14 -9.62 -36.56 32.68
C PHE A 14 -10.23 -35.22 32.24
N LEU A 15 -11.40 -34.85 32.76
CA LEU A 15 -12.06 -33.58 32.43
C LEU A 15 -11.26 -32.37 32.92
N HIS A 16 -10.64 -32.43 34.10
CA HIS A 16 -9.77 -31.37 34.59
C HIS A 16 -8.54 -31.17 33.69
N LYS A 17 -7.93 -32.27 33.23
CA LYS A 17 -6.82 -32.22 32.30
C LYS A 17 -7.22 -31.63 30.94
N ASP A 18 -8.32 -32.12 30.36
CA ASP A 18 -8.83 -31.63 29.07
C ASP A 18 -9.22 -30.14 29.12
N LEU A 19 -9.83 -29.69 30.23
CA LEU A 19 -10.11 -28.28 30.47
C LEU A 19 -8.82 -27.44 30.54
N GLY A 20 -7.78 -27.97 31.19
CA GLY A 20 -6.47 -27.33 31.26
C GLY A 20 -5.81 -27.18 29.88
N ASP A 21 -5.88 -28.23 29.06
CA ASP A 21 -5.35 -28.23 27.70
C ASP A 21 -6.14 -27.28 26.77
N HIS A 22 -7.48 -27.22 26.92
CA HIS A 22 -8.32 -26.26 26.21
C HIS A 22 -8.00 -24.81 26.60
N LYS A 23 -7.74 -24.52 27.88
CA LYS A 23 -7.31 -23.18 28.31
C LYS A 23 -5.98 -22.78 27.69
N LYS A 24 -4.98 -23.67 27.68
CA LYS A 24 -3.69 -23.42 27.03
C LYS A 24 -3.84 -23.14 25.54
N LYS A 25 -4.66 -23.94 24.83
CA LYS A 25 -4.97 -23.70 23.41
C LYS A 25 -5.66 -22.35 23.20
N MET A 26 -6.55 -21.95 24.10
CA MET A 26 -7.20 -20.64 24.03
C MET A 26 -6.19 -19.50 24.15
N GLU A 27 -5.27 -19.59 25.11
CA GLU A 27 -4.18 -18.62 25.28
C GLU A 27 -3.27 -18.54 24.05
N GLU A 28 -2.92 -19.70 23.47
CA GLU A 28 -2.13 -19.76 22.24
C GLU A 28 -2.86 -19.11 21.05
N ILE A 29 -4.17 -19.38 20.89
CA ILE A 29 -5.00 -18.76 19.85
C ILE A 29 -5.01 -17.24 20.00
N VAL A 30 -5.13 -16.73 21.22
CA VAL A 30 -5.06 -15.28 21.48
C VAL A 30 -3.70 -14.73 21.06
N GLY A 31 -2.60 -15.36 21.47
CA GLY A 31 -1.26 -14.94 21.08
C GLY A 31 -1.01 -15.00 19.56
N LEU A 32 -1.58 -15.99 18.87
CA LEU A 32 -1.50 -16.08 17.41
C LEU A 32 -2.31 -14.98 16.72
N LYS A 33 -3.48 -14.61 17.26
CA LYS A 33 -4.28 -13.49 16.76
C LYS A 33 -3.54 -12.16 16.88
N ASP A 34 -2.87 -11.93 18.00
CA ASP A 34 -2.07 -10.72 18.20
C ASP A 34 -0.91 -10.64 17.20
N LYS A 35 -0.19 -11.75 16.99
CA LYS A 35 0.87 -11.84 15.99
C LYS A 35 0.36 -11.58 14.58
N LEU A 36 -0.81 -12.11 14.21
CA LEU A 36 -1.43 -11.88 12.91
C LEU A 36 -1.75 -10.40 12.71
N ASN A 37 -2.40 -9.76 13.69
CA ASN A 37 -2.71 -8.34 13.64
C ASN A 37 -1.43 -7.50 13.50
N ASP A 38 -0.36 -7.85 14.21
CA ASP A 38 0.92 -7.12 14.13
C ASP A 38 1.57 -7.22 12.74
N LEU A 39 1.53 -8.42 12.13
CA LEU A 39 1.99 -8.66 10.76
C LEU A 39 1.18 -7.87 9.74
N GLU A 40 -0.15 -7.87 9.85
CA GLU A 40 -1.03 -7.09 8.98
C GLU A 40 -0.79 -5.59 9.11
N ASN A 41 -0.62 -5.10 10.34
CA ASN A 41 -0.31 -3.69 10.60
C ASN A 41 1.06 -3.30 10.02
N ARG A 42 2.07 -4.19 10.09
CA ARG A 42 3.37 -3.98 9.46
C ARG A 42 3.25 -3.95 7.93
N ALA A 43 2.51 -4.88 7.33
CA ALA A 43 2.28 -4.93 5.90
C ALA A 43 1.55 -3.68 5.38
N ARG A 44 0.49 -3.24 6.07
CA ARG A 44 -0.23 -1.99 5.73
C ARG A 44 0.69 -0.77 5.73
N ARG A 45 1.58 -0.65 6.72
CA ARG A 45 2.57 0.44 6.79
C ARG A 45 3.59 0.39 5.65
N GLN A 46 4.11 -0.80 5.30
CA GLN A 46 5.04 -0.94 4.18
C GLN A 46 4.38 -0.62 2.83
N ASN A 47 3.15 -1.09 2.58
CA ASN A 47 2.42 -0.77 1.36
C ASN A 47 2.20 0.75 1.20
N LEU A 48 1.88 1.46 2.28
CA LEU A 48 1.74 2.92 2.25
C LEU A 48 3.07 3.62 1.93
N ARG A 49 4.18 3.10 2.46
CA ARG A 49 5.53 3.60 2.15
C ARG A 49 5.91 3.34 0.69
N ASP A 50 5.60 2.16 0.16
CA ASP A 50 5.91 1.83 -1.23
C ASP A 50 5.05 2.63 -2.21
N MET A 51 3.77 2.84 -1.90
CA MET A 51 2.90 3.72 -2.69
C MET A 51 3.41 5.18 -2.65
N SER A 52 3.77 5.70 -1.49
CA SER A 52 4.27 7.08 -1.38
C SER A 52 5.63 7.26 -2.07
N THR A 53 6.54 6.28 -1.99
CA THR A 53 7.85 6.35 -2.66
C THR A 53 7.72 6.21 -4.17
N THR A 54 6.86 5.32 -4.68
CA THR A 54 6.61 5.17 -6.13
C THR A 54 5.94 6.42 -6.70
N LEU A 55 4.94 6.99 -6.02
CA LEU A 55 4.32 8.26 -6.39
C LEU A 55 5.32 9.41 -6.34
N TYR A 56 6.16 9.49 -5.30
CA TYR A 56 7.21 10.49 -5.20
C TYR A 56 8.20 10.39 -6.36
N ARG A 57 8.69 9.18 -6.69
CA ARG A 57 9.59 8.94 -7.84
C ARG A 57 8.95 9.38 -9.15
N ARG A 58 7.69 9.02 -9.38
CA ARG A 58 6.96 9.44 -10.59
C ARG A 58 6.81 10.96 -10.64
N ARG A 59 6.44 11.63 -9.53
CA ARG A 59 6.38 13.11 -9.45
C ARG A 59 7.73 13.78 -9.70
N LYS A 60 8.82 13.21 -9.17
CA LYS A 60 10.19 13.70 -9.38
C LYS A 60 10.63 13.56 -10.84
N ALA A 61 10.17 12.53 -11.56
CA ALA A 61 10.44 12.37 -12.98
C ALA A 61 9.86 13.51 -13.85
N PHE A 62 8.80 14.19 -13.38
CA PHE A 62 8.25 15.37 -14.05
C PHE A 62 9.02 16.67 -13.76
N THR A 63 10.01 16.69 -12.87
CA THR A 63 10.75 17.92 -12.52
C THR A 63 11.50 18.50 -13.72
N THR A 64 12.08 17.65 -14.58
CA THR A 64 12.77 18.10 -15.80
C THR A 64 11.80 18.73 -16.80
N LEU A 65 10.59 18.19 -16.91
CA LEU A 65 9.53 18.74 -17.75
C LEU A 65 9.02 20.07 -17.19
N LYS A 66 8.81 20.18 -15.88
CA LYS A 66 8.40 21.44 -15.24
C LYS A 66 9.39 22.57 -15.51
N LYS A 67 10.70 22.30 -15.43
CA LYS A 67 11.75 23.29 -15.74
C LYS A 67 11.63 23.80 -17.18
N LYS A 68 11.54 22.88 -18.15
CA LYS A 68 11.38 23.24 -19.57
C LYS A 68 10.09 23.99 -19.87
N LEU A 69 8.99 23.65 -19.19
CA LEU A 69 7.71 24.35 -19.34
C LEU A 69 7.76 25.77 -18.76
N HIS A 70 8.46 25.95 -17.64
CA HIS A 70 8.68 27.25 -17.03
C HIS A 70 9.64 28.14 -17.85
N GLU A 71 10.64 27.54 -18.50
CA GLU A 71 11.54 28.26 -19.43
C GLU A 71 10.79 28.84 -20.64
N LYS A 72 9.68 28.22 -21.05
CA LYS A 72 8.87 28.62 -22.21
C LYS A 72 7.55 29.29 -21.81
N ASP A 73 7.38 29.63 -20.54
CA ASP A 73 6.20 30.31 -19.97
C ASP A 73 4.85 29.60 -20.23
N ILE A 74 4.85 28.26 -20.23
CA ILE A 74 3.65 27.44 -20.45
C ILE A 74 3.00 27.08 -19.12
N SER A 75 1.72 27.39 -18.97
CA SER A 75 0.93 27.01 -17.80
C SER A 75 0.75 25.49 -17.70
N PHE A 76 1.10 24.93 -16.54
CA PHE A 76 0.97 23.50 -16.28
C PHE A 76 0.33 23.21 -14.92
N ARG A 77 -0.39 22.09 -14.83
CA ARG A 77 -0.98 21.59 -13.58
C ARG A 77 -0.64 20.12 -13.40
N LEU A 78 -0.13 19.74 -12.23
CA LEU A 78 0.11 18.33 -11.89
C LEU A 78 -0.98 17.84 -10.93
N LEU A 79 -1.97 17.11 -11.45
CA LEU A 79 -3.07 16.54 -10.69
C LEU A 79 -2.69 15.20 -10.04
N HIS A 80 -3.33 14.86 -8.92
CA HIS A 80 -3.15 13.59 -8.21
C HIS A 80 -3.70 12.42 -9.06
N PRO A 81 -3.02 11.26 -9.09
CA PRO A 81 -1.71 10.97 -8.50
C PRO A 81 -0.53 11.52 -9.32
N THR A 82 -0.54 11.38 -10.65
CA THR A 82 0.54 11.85 -11.55
C THR A 82 0.05 12.22 -12.96
N ASN A 83 -0.95 13.10 -13.07
CA ASN A 83 -1.42 13.58 -14.37
C ASN A 83 -0.89 15.00 -14.61
N LEU A 84 0.05 15.14 -15.55
CA LEU A 84 0.57 16.43 -16.00
C LEU A 84 -0.34 16.98 -17.08
N VAL A 85 -1.06 18.05 -16.75
CA VAL A 85 -1.90 18.80 -17.67
C VAL A 85 -1.12 20.01 -18.17
N LEU A 86 -1.06 20.19 -19.49
CA LEU A 86 -0.49 21.35 -20.16
C LEU A 86 -1.61 22.12 -20.84
N ASP A 87 -1.66 23.43 -20.62
CA ASP A 87 -2.53 24.32 -21.36
C ASP A 87 -1.71 24.91 -22.52
N LEU A 88 -1.78 24.26 -23.68
CA LEU A 88 -1.13 24.68 -24.92
C LEU A 88 -2.14 25.48 -25.78
N PRO A 89 -1.67 26.36 -26.69
CA PRO A 89 -2.56 27.11 -27.58
C PRO A 89 -3.40 26.20 -28.51
N GLU A 90 -2.93 24.98 -28.79
CA GLU A 90 -3.68 23.96 -29.55
C GLU A 90 -4.68 23.14 -28.72
N GLY A 91 -4.77 23.42 -27.43
CA GLY A 91 -5.69 22.74 -26.51
C GLY A 91 -4.99 22.02 -25.37
N ARG A 92 -5.80 21.66 -24.37
CA ARG A 92 -5.35 21.07 -23.11
C ARG A 92 -4.91 19.62 -23.32
N ARG A 93 -3.64 19.30 -23.03
CA ARG A 93 -3.11 17.94 -23.10
C ARG A 93 -2.82 17.38 -21.73
N THR A 94 -3.25 16.15 -21.47
CA THR A 94 -3.00 15.45 -20.20
C THR A 94 -2.06 14.27 -20.44
N PHE A 95 -1.01 14.19 -19.63
CA PHE A 95 0.01 13.15 -19.70
C PHE A 95 0.14 12.43 -18.36
N THR A 96 -0.04 11.12 -18.37
CA THR A 96 0.14 10.27 -17.20
C THR A 96 1.60 9.82 -17.01
N SER A 97 2.44 9.97 -18.05
CA SER A 97 3.85 9.56 -18.06
C SER A 97 4.77 10.66 -18.62
N PRO A 98 5.96 10.87 -18.03
CA PRO A 98 6.92 11.86 -18.53
C PRO A 98 7.49 11.49 -19.91
N VAL A 99 7.55 10.20 -20.25
CA VAL A 99 8.01 9.74 -21.57
C VAL A 99 6.98 10.09 -22.63
N ALA A 100 5.70 9.86 -22.34
CA ALA A 100 4.59 10.22 -23.21
C ALA A 100 4.51 11.74 -23.42
N ALA A 101 4.72 12.53 -22.35
CA ALA A 101 4.82 13.97 -22.45
C ALA A 101 5.98 14.40 -23.35
N LYS A 102 7.19 13.86 -23.15
CA LYS A 102 8.36 14.19 -23.98
C LYS A 102 8.12 13.83 -25.45
N HIS A 103 7.60 12.63 -25.73
CA HIS A 103 7.32 12.19 -27.10
C HIS A 103 6.20 13.01 -27.76
N SER A 104 5.18 13.41 -27.00
CA SER A 104 4.13 14.28 -27.52
C SER A 104 4.64 15.69 -27.81
N LEU A 105 5.54 16.22 -26.97
CA LEU A 105 6.17 17.51 -27.18
C LEU A 105 7.07 17.47 -28.41
N THR A 106 7.91 16.43 -28.58
CA THR A 106 8.74 16.28 -29.78
C THR A 106 7.93 16.14 -31.07
N LYS A 107 6.78 15.46 -31.01
CA LYS A 107 5.96 15.16 -32.21
C LYS A 107 5.02 16.31 -32.61
N ASN A 108 4.47 17.04 -31.64
CA ASN A 108 3.43 18.05 -31.90
C ASN A 108 3.93 19.49 -31.75
N HIS A 109 5.01 19.74 -31.01
CA HIS A 109 5.58 21.08 -30.84
C HIS A 109 7.13 21.02 -30.81
N PRO A 110 7.78 20.82 -31.98
CA PRO A 110 9.24 20.91 -32.07
C PRO A 110 9.78 22.28 -31.58
N ASP A 111 8.98 23.35 -31.64
CA ASP A 111 9.32 24.70 -31.17
C ASP A 111 9.52 24.83 -29.65
N VAL A 112 9.06 23.85 -28.86
CA VAL A 112 9.33 23.80 -27.40
C VAL A 112 10.73 23.23 -27.11
N LEU A 113 11.38 22.62 -28.11
CA LEU A 113 12.70 21.96 -28.00
C LEU A 113 13.82 22.64 -28.82
N ILE A 114 13.53 23.72 -29.54
CA ILE A 114 14.53 24.62 -30.14
C ILE A 114 14.77 25.80 -29.20
#